data_AF-A0A7Z1N805-F1
#
_entry.id   AF-A0A7Z1N805-F1
#
_cell.length_a   1.000
_cell.length_b   1.000
_cell.length_c   1.000
_cell.angle_alpha   90.00
_cell.angle_beta   90.00
_cell.angle_gamma   90.00
#
_symmetry.space_group_name_H-M   'P 1'
#
loop_
_entity.id
_entity.type
_entity.pdbx_description
1 polymer ?
#
loop_
_entity_poly.entity_id
_entity_poly.type
_entity_poly.pdbx_seq_one_letter_code
_entity_poly.pdbx_strand_id
1 'polypeptide(L)'
;MGDSNDYDRALEALQIRVVETQAWTIDRGLRTVIVFEGRDSAGKDGAIKRLTEYMSPRQTRVVALPKPTERETSQWYFQRYV
;
A
#
# COMPACT_ATOMS: atom_id res chain seq x y z
N MET A 1 -5.50 18.53 24.22
CA MET A 1 -5.51 19.19 22.90
C MET A 1 -4.06 19.44 22.50
N GLY A 2 -3.36 18.38 22.07
CA GLY A 2 -1.92 18.38 21.85
C GLY A 2 -1.42 17.34 20.83
N ASP A 3 -2.19 16.29 20.50
CA ASP A 3 -1.66 15.17 19.71
C ASP A 3 -1.79 15.26 18.17
N SER A 4 -2.78 16.00 17.64
CA SER A 4 -3.03 16.00 16.18
C SER A 4 -1.86 16.60 15.40
N ASN A 5 -1.28 17.70 15.92
CA ASN A 5 -0.20 18.40 15.23
C ASN A 5 1.09 17.56 15.18
N ASP A 6 1.39 16.81 16.24
CA ASP A 6 2.57 15.95 16.27
C ASP A 6 2.40 14.72 15.38
N TYR A 7 1.19 14.12 15.35
CA TYR A 7 0.88 13.05 14.41
C TYR A 7 1.02 13.50 12.96
N ASP A 8 0.39 14.63 12.57
CA ASP A 8 0.40 15.09 11.19
C ASP A 8 1.82 15.44 10.72
N ARG A 9 2.62 16.06 11.58
CA ARG A 9 4.05 16.33 11.29
C ARG A 9 4.87 15.06 11.12
N ALA A 10 4.68 14.07 11.99
CA ALA A 10 5.39 12.79 11.87
C ALA A 10 4.95 12.03 10.62
N LEU A 11 3.66 12.06 10.29
CA LEU A 11 3.10 11.45 9.11
C LEU A 11 3.68 12.07 7.83
N GLU A 12 3.69 13.40 7.74
CA GLU A 12 4.27 14.13 6.60
C GLU A 12 5.74 13.76 6.40
N ALA A 13 6.53 13.77 7.49
CA ALA A 13 7.94 13.39 7.44
C ALA A 13 8.12 11.95 6.91
N LEU A 14 7.30 11.00 7.37
CA LEU A 14 7.36 9.62 6.88
C LEU A 14 6.91 9.49 5.42
N GLN A 15 5.88 10.22 5.00
CA GLN A 15 5.39 10.20 3.62
C GLN A 15 6.47 10.70 2.65
N ILE A 16 7.21 11.75 3.01
CA ILE A 16 8.37 12.23 2.23
C ILE A 16 9.41 11.10 2.09
N ARG A 17 9.81 10.48 3.20
CA ARG A 17 10.81 9.39 3.19
C ARG A 17 10.36 8.19 2.35
N VAL A 18 9.07 7.88 2.37
CA VAL A 18 8.49 6.80 1.58
C VAL A 18 8.57 7.11 0.08
N VAL A 19 8.28 8.34 -0.33
CA VAL A 19 8.42 8.77 -1.74
C VAL A 19 9.89 8.73 -2.19
N GLU A 20 10.82 9.21 -1.36
CA GLU A 20 12.26 9.11 -1.63
C GLU A 20 12.71 7.65 -1.79
N THR A 21 12.22 6.76 -0.92
CA THR A 21 12.52 5.33 -0.98
C THR A 21 11.95 4.68 -2.25
N GLN A 22 10.74 5.08 -2.67
CA GLN A 22 10.14 4.63 -3.92
C GLN A 22 10.99 5.06 -5.12
N ALA A 23 11.39 6.33 -5.19
CA ALA A 23 12.23 6.84 -6.26
C ALA A 23 13.57 6.10 -6.34
N TRP A 24 14.20 5.85 -5.20
CA TRP A 24 15.44 5.06 -5.13
C TRP A 24 15.24 3.60 -5.59
N THR A 25 14.13 2.96 -5.20
CA THR A 25 13.80 1.59 -5.62
C THR A 25 13.66 1.50 -7.14
N ILE A 26 13.00 2.50 -7.74
CA ILE A 26 12.81 2.60 -9.20
C ILE A 26 14.14 2.80 -9.92
N ASP A 27 14.98 3.72 -9.44
CA ASP A 27 16.31 3.98 -9.99
C ASP A 27 17.19 2.72 -9.98
N ARG A 28 17.09 1.90 -8.93
CA ARG A 28 17.80 0.62 -8.81
C ARG A 28 17.15 -0.54 -9.59
N GLY A 29 16.02 -0.33 -10.26
CA GLY A 29 15.28 -1.38 -10.96
C GLY A 29 14.69 -2.45 -10.02
N LEU A 30 14.53 -2.13 -8.74
CA LEU A 30 13.98 -3.04 -7.73
C LEU A 30 12.45 -3.03 -7.76
N ARG A 31 11.84 -4.06 -7.16
CA ARG A 31 10.38 -4.19 -7.03
C ARG A 31 10.01 -4.36 -5.56
N THR A 32 9.04 -3.57 -5.10
CA THR A 32 8.56 -3.60 -3.71
C THR A 32 7.10 -4.05 -3.69
N VAL A 33 6.78 -5.03 -2.84
CA VAL A 33 5.42 -5.48 -2.57
C VAL A 33 5.15 -5.31 -1.07
N ILE A 34 4.00 -4.73 -0.73
CA ILE A 34 3.56 -4.52 0.65
C ILE A 34 2.19 -5.20 0.79
N VAL A 35 2.06 -6.09 1.77
CA VAL A 35 0.83 -6.84 2.04
C VAL A 35 0.22 -6.33 3.33
N PHE A 36 -1.06 -5.94 3.28
CA PHE A 36 -1.83 -5.49 4.44
C PHE A 36 -2.85 -6.55 4.84
N GLU A 37 -2.65 -7.15 6.00
CA GLU A 37 -3.56 -8.15 6.60
C GLU A 37 -4.09 -7.66 7.95
N GLY A 38 -5.25 -8.17 8.35
CA GLY A 38 -5.86 -7.83 9.64
C GLY A 38 -7.37 -8.02 9.66
N ARG A 39 -7.97 -7.89 10.84
CA ARG A 39 -9.44 -8.01 11.01
C ARG A 39 -10.20 -6.89 10.31
N ASP A 40 -11.50 -7.09 10.12
CA ASP A 40 -12.41 -6.04 9.70
C ASP A 40 -12.33 -4.87 10.67
N SER A 41 -12.42 -3.65 10.13
CA SER A 41 -12.27 -2.40 10.88
C SER A 41 -10.93 -2.15 11.56
N ALA A 42 -9.87 -2.94 11.27
CA ALA A 42 -8.53 -2.71 11.80
C ALA A 42 -7.81 -1.47 11.23
N GLY A 43 -8.42 -0.75 10.28
CA GLY A 43 -7.85 0.48 9.69
C GLY A 43 -6.92 0.27 8.49
N LYS A 44 -6.97 -0.90 7.84
CA LYS A 44 -6.12 -1.24 6.68
C LYS A 44 -6.26 -0.22 5.54
N ASP A 45 -7.48 0.14 5.18
CA ASP A 45 -7.75 1.10 4.09
C ASP A 45 -7.21 2.51 4.40
N GLY A 46 -7.31 2.92 5.67
CA GLY A 46 -6.75 4.19 6.13
C GLY A 46 -5.23 4.19 6.03
N ALA A 47 -4.57 3.09 6.42
CA ALA A 47 -3.12 2.94 6.32
C ALA A 47 -2.65 2.95 4.86
N ILE A 48 -3.33 2.20 3.97
CA ILE A 48 -3.03 2.21 2.52
C ILE A 48 -3.18 3.62 1.97
N LYS A 49 -4.29 4.31 2.29
CA LYS A 49 -4.55 5.67 1.83
C LYS A 49 -3.45 6.64 2.24
N ARG A 50 -3.02 6.63 3.50
CA ARG A 50 -1.94 7.50 3.99
C ARG A 50 -0.59 7.15 3.37
N LEU A 51 -0.30 5.86 3.16
CA LEU A 51 0.95 5.44 2.53
C LEU A 51 1.05 5.91 1.08
N THR A 52 -0.05 5.82 0.31
CA THR A 52 -0.05 6.10 -1.12
C THR A 52 -0.45 7.53 -1.48
N GLU A 53 -0.80 8.38 -0.49
CA GLU A 53 -1.38 9.72 -0.67
C GLU A 53 -0.59 10.61 -1.63
N TYR A 54 0.74 10.58 -1.54
CA TYR A 54 1.64 11.40 -2.37
C TYR A 54 2.43 10.61 -3.41
N MET A 55 2.18 9.30 -3.54
CA MET A 55 2.88 8.48 -4.52
C MET A 55 2.29 8.66 -5.93
N SER A 56 3.13 8.53 -6.96
CA SER A 56 2.65 8.57 -8.35
C SER A 56 1.74 7.36 -8.64
N PRO A 57 0.50 7.56 -9.13
CA PRO A 57 -0.39 6.47 -9.51
C PRO A 57 0.15 5.62 -10.68
N ARG A 58 1.08 6.17 -11.47
CA ARG A 58 1.72 5.45 -12.58
C ARG A 58 2.77 4.46 -12.11
N GLN A 59 3.31 4.67 -10.91
CA GLN A 59 4.41 3.89 -10.33
C GLN A 59 3.95 3.06 -9.12
N THR A 60 2.68 3.19 -8.73
CA THR A 60 2.10 2.58 -7.53
C THR A 60 0.83 1.84 -7.91
N ARG A 61 0.77 0.55 -7.58
CA ARG A 61 -0.43 -0.27 -7.82
C ARG A 61 -1.00 -0.73 -6.49
N VAL A 62 -2.21 -0.25 -6.17
CA VAL A 62 -3.01 -0.80 -5.06
C VAL A 62 -3.90 -1.90 -5.63
N VAL A 63 -3.81 -3.11 -5.07
CA VAL A 63 -4.60 -4.26 -5.51
C VAL A 63 -5.54 -4.68 -4.38
N ALA A 64 -6.84 -4.60 -4.64
CA ALA A 64 -7.88 -5.14 -3.78
C ALA A 64 -8.67 -6.19 -4.59
N LEU A 65 -8.33 -7.47 -4.40
CA LEU A 65 -8.99 -8.54 -5.13
C LEU A 65 -10.41 -8.79 -4.57
N PRO A 66 -11.45 -8.85 -5.41
CA PRO A 66 -12.77 -9.27 -4.98
C PRO A 66 -12.76 -10.77 -4.65
N LYS A 67 -13.91 -11.26 -4.16
CA LYS A 67 -14.17 -12.69 -4.01
C LYS A 67 -13.78 -13.42 -5.32
N PRO A 68 -13.07 -14.56 -5.25
CA PRO A 68 -12.70 -15.30 -6.45
C PRO A 68 -13.93 -15.72 -7.24
N THR A 69 -13.83 -15.63 -8.56
CA THR A 69 -14.78 -16.20 -9.51
C THR A 69 -14.73 -17.73 -9.50
N GLU A 70 -15.74 -18.38 -10.09
CA GLU A 70 -15.76 -19.85 -10.23
C GLU A 70 -14.52 -20.38 -10.95
N ARG A 71 -14.07 -19.68 -12.00
CA ARG A 71 -12.86 -20.02 -12.74
C ARG A 71 -11.58 -19.83 -11.91
N GLU A 72 -11.48 -18.76 -11.12
CA GLU A 72 -10.32 -18.56 -10.23
C GLU A 72 -10.27 -19.59 -9.11
N THR A 73 -11.43 -20.10 -8.67
CA THR A 73 -11.51 -21.11 -7.61
C THR A 73 -11.02 -22.48 -8.09
N SER A 74 -11.13 -22.78 -9.38
CA SER A 74 -10.58 -24.01 -9.97
C SER A 74 -9.12 -23.89 -10.42
N GLN A 75 -8.57 -22.67 -10.41
CA GLN A 75 -7.16 -22.40 -10.69
C GLN A 75 -6.28 -22.62 -9.45
N TRP A 76 -4.97 -22.61 -9.67
CA TRP A 76 -4.04 -22.59 -8.55
C TRP A 76 -4.22 -21.31 -7.74
N TYR A 77 -4.35 -21.42 -6.42
CA TYR A 77 -4.70 -20.31 -5.52
C TYR A 77 -3.84 -19.05 -5.73
N PHE A 78 -2.52 -19.20 -5.91
CA PHE A 78 -1.60 -18.07 -6.09
C PHE A 78 -1.69 -17.41 -7.47
N GLN A 79 -2.32 -18.05 -8.45
CA GLN A 79 -2.38 -17.56 -9.83
C GLN A 79 -3.06 -16.20 -9.96
N ARG A 80 -4.01 -15.88 -9.09
CA ARG A 80 -4.70 -14.57 -9.10
C ARG A 80 -3.91 -13.42 -8.47
N TYR A 81 -2.76 -13.72 -7.85
CA TYR A 81 -1.91 -12.74 -7.17
C TYR A 81 -0.62 -12.41 -7.95
N VAL A 82 -0.26 -13.23 -8.94
CA VAL A 82 0.91 -13.07 -9.83
C VAL A 82 0.52 -12.28 -11.06
#